data_AF-A0A7Y2CGJ3-F1
#
_entry.id   AF-A0A7Y2CGJ3-F1
#
_cell.length_a   1.000
_cell.length_b   1.000
_cell.length_c   1.000
_cell.angle_alpha   90.00
_cell.angle_beta   90.00
_cell.angle_gamma   90.00
#
_symmetry.space_group_name_H-M   'P 1'
#
loop_
_entity.id
_entity.type
_entity.pdbx_description
1 polymer ?
#
loop_
_entity_poly.entity_id
_entity_poly.type
_entity_poly.pdbx_seq_one_letter_code
_entity_poly.pdbx_strand_id
1 'polypeptide(L)' 'ANGPAPDLWPAFSTLMDTPTLLMHGELSDLLNDEIVQKMRAACPDIEYIRVPRIGHAPFMTEPVAWAALERFFAKIG' A
#
# COMPACT_ATOMS: atom_id res chain seq x y z
N ALA A 1 13.32 19.28 11.31
CA ALA A 1 12.16 20.17 11.15
C ALA A 1 11.10 19.70 12.14
N ASN A 2 10.65 20.57 13.06
CA ASN A 2 9.70 20.22 14.12
C ASN A 2 8.35 20.91 13.87
N GLY A 3 7.66 20.48 12.82
CA GLY A 3 6.29 20.89 12.52
C GLY A 3 5.37 19.66 12.52
N PRO A 4 4.03 19.85 12.60
CA PRO A 4 3.10 18.74 12.43
C PRO A 4 3.36 18.05 11.08
N ALA A 5 3.23 16.72 11.06
CA ALA A 5 3.34 15.97 9.82
C ALA A 5 2.33 16.54 8.79
N PRO A 6 2.74 16.71 7.53
CA PRO A 6 1.84 17.21 6.49
C PRO A 6 0.68 16.22 6.29
N ASP A 7 -0.49 16.74 5.95
CA ASP A 7 -1.60 15.90 5.49
C ASP A 7 -1.27 15.36 4.09
N LEU A 8 -1.16 14.03 3.98
CA LEU A 8 -0.83 13.33 2.75
C LEU A 8 -2.07 12.86 1.98
N TRP A 9 -3.28 12.96 2.53
CA TRP A 9 -4.51 12.50 1.87
C TRP A 9 -4.81 13.22 0.55
N PRO A 10 -4.61 14.55 0.41
CA PRO A 10 -4.79 15.23 -0.87
C PRO A 10 -3.86 14.68 -1.96
N ALA A 11 -2.59 14.43 -1.61
CA ALA A 11 -1.61 13.86 -2.54
C ALA A 11 -1.96 12.41 -2.87
N PHE A 12 -2.31 11.59 -1.88
CA PHE A 12 -2.68 10.20 -2.08
C PHE A 12 -3.91 10.05 -2.99
N SER A 13 -4.92 10.92 -2.83
CA SER A 13 -6.14 10.90 -3.65
C SER A 13 -5.87 11.16 -5.14
N THR A 14 -4.72 11.75 -5.51
CA THR A 14 -4.34 11.91 -6.92
C THR A 14 -4.05 10.57 -7.62
N LEU A 15 -3.84 9.50 -6.85
CA LEU A 15 -3.66 8.14 -7.38
C LEU A 15 -4.98 7.46 -7.76
N MET A 16 -6.13 8.10 -7.59
CA MET A 16 -7.45 7.52 -7.88
C MET A 16 -7.54 6.93 -9.30
N ASP A 17 -6.95 7.59 -10.29
CA ASP A 17 -6.94 7.16 -11.69
C ASP A 17 -5.63 6.45 -12.11
N THR A 18 -4.73 6.18 -11.16
CA THR A 18 -3.44 5.51 -11.41
C THR A 18 -3.49 4.09 -10.86
N PRO A 19 -3.24 3.04 -11.67
CA PRO A 19 -3.12 1.68 -11.17
C PRO A 19 -2.12 1.64 -10.01
N THR A 20 -2.57 1.17 -8.84
CA THR A 20 -1.79 1.23 -7.60
C THR A 20 -1.87 -0.11 -6.88
N LEU A 21 -0.72 -0.61 -6.41
CA LEU A 21 -0.61 -1.78 -5.55
C LEU A 21 -0.09 -1.36 -4.16
N LEU A 22 -0.91 -1.58 -3.13
CA LEU A 22 -0.57 -1.39 -1.72
C LEU A 22 -0.07 -2.70 -1.10
N MET A 23 1.21 -2.73 -0.72
CA MET A 23 1.82 -3.83 0.02
C MET A 23 1.96 -3.48 1.51
N HIS A 24 1.34 -4.27 2.37
CA HIS A 24 1.26 -4.01 3.81
C HIS A 24 1.80 -5.19 4.61
N GLY A 25 2.85 -4.97 5.41
CA GLY A 25 3.33 -5.96 6.37
C GLY A 25 2.32 -6.16 7.51
N GLU A 26 1.96 -7.41 7.82
CA GLU A 26 1.00 -7.77 8.88
C GLU A 26 1.36 -7.20 10.26
N LEU A 27 2.66 -7.06 10.54
CA LEU A 27 3.19 -6.58 11.83
C LEU A 27 3.63 -5.12 11.76
N SER A 28 3.16 -4.38 10.76
CA SER A 28 3.49 -2.97 10.57
C SER A 28 3.02 -2.12 11.75
N ASP A 29 3.91 -1.29 12.28
CA ASP A 29 3.66 -0.32 13.34
C ASP A 29 3.34 1.09 12.81
N LEU A 30 3.61 1.35 11.52
CA LEU A 30 3.35 2.65 10.87
C LEU A 30 2.03 2.69 10.10
N LEU A 31 1.73 1.64 9.35
CA LEU A 31 0.48 1.46 8.61
C LEU A 31 -0.37 0.43 9.34
N ASN A 32 -1.64 0.76 9.61
CA ASN A 32 -2.60 -0.11 10.28
C ASN A 32 -3.86 -0.33 9.43
N ASP A 33 -4.75 -1.20 9.90
CA ASP A 33 -5.92 -1.64 9.16
C ASP A 33 -6.93 -0.52 8.89
N GLU A 34 -7.07 0.42 9.82
CA GLU A 34 -7.94 1.59 9.65
C GLU A 34 -7.41 2.53 8.56
N ILE A 35 -6.10 2.75 8.52
CA ILE A 35 -5.46 3.57 7.48
C ILE A 35 -5.60 2.87 6.12
N VAL A 36 -5.36 1.56 6.06
CA VAL A 36 -5.54 0.75 4.83
C VAL A 36 -6.98 0.87 4.33
N GLN A 37 -7.99 0.77 5.20
CA GLN A 37 -9.39 0.95 4.81
C GLN A 37 -9.64 2.36 4.24
N LYS A 38 -9.09 3.40 4.85
CA LYS A 38 -9.17 4.78 4.33
C LYS A 38 -8.46 4.93 2.98
N MET A 39 -7.30 4.31 2.78
CA MET A 39 -6.59 4.29 1.49
C MET A 39 -7.44 3.63 0.40
N ARG A 40 -8.08 2.50 0.71
CA ARG A 40 -8.99 1.81 -0.21
C ARG A 40 -10.27 2.58 -0.50
N ALA A 41 -10.75 3.39 0.45
CA ALA A 41 -11.89 4.27 0.23
C ALA A 41 -11.51 5.47 -0.66
N ALA A 42 -10.29 6.02 -0.51
CA ALA A 42 -9.79 7.13 -1.31
C ALA A 42 -9.41 6.72 -2.74
N CYS A 43 -8.96 5.47 -2.93
CA CYS A 43 -8.61 4.91 -4.23
C CYS A 43 -9.29 3.53 -4.38
N PRO A 44 -10.55 3.46 -4.85
CA PRO A 44 -11.34 2.23 -4.89
C PRO A 44 -10.70 1.08 -5.67
N ASP A 45 -9.93 1.41 -6.72
CA ASP A 45 -9.27 0.44 -7.59
C ASP A 45 -7.87 0.01 -7.09
N ILE A 46 -7.47 0.45 -5.89
CA ILE A 46 -6.19 0.05 -5.31
C ILE A 46 -6.19 -1.45 -5.02
N GLU A 47 -5.21 -2.16 -5.58
CA GLU A 47 -4.95 -3.54 -5.22
C GLU A 47 -4.25 -3.58 -3.86
N TYR A 48 -4.64 -4.53 -3.02
CA TYR A 48 -4.09 -4.64 -1.67
C TYR A 48 -3.62 -6.05 -1.40
N ILE A 49 -2.41 -6.17 -0.84
CA ILE A 49 -1.89 -7.42 -0.32
C ILE A 49 -1.32 -7.22 1.08
N ARG A 50 -1.59 -8.21 1.94
CA ARG A 50 -0.96 -8.32 3.27
C ARG A 50 0.17 -9.35 3.22
N VAL A 51 1.33 -8.97 3.73
CA VAL A 51 2.53 -9.82 3.81
C VAL A 51 2.67 -10.36 5.23
N PRO A 52 2.55 -11.68 5.46
CA PRO A 52 2.51 -12.25 6.80
C PRO A 52 3.89 -12.18 7.48
N ARG A 53 3.90 -11.98 8.80
CA ARG A 53 5.10 -11.94 9.65
C ARG A 53 6.14 -10.86 9.30
N ILE A 54 5.75 -9.80 8.58
CA ILE A 54 6.62 -8.69 8.20
C ILE A 54 6.10 -7.37 8.79
N GLY A 55 7.01 -6.56 9.33
CA GLY A 55 6.73 -5.21 9.85
C GLY A 55 6.80 -4.12 8.78
N HIS A 56 7.16 -2.89 9.17
CA HIS A 56 7.48 -1.82 8.23
C HIS A 56 8.93 -1.98 7.71
N ALA A 57 9.18 -2.37 6.46
CA ALA A 57 8.24 -2.71 5.39
C ALA A 57 8.62 -4.03 4.71
N PRO A 58 7.71 -4.66 3.90
CA PRO A 58 8.06 -5.76 3.01
C PRO A 58 9.36 -5.51 2.23
N PHE A 59 10.29 -6.46 2.26
CA PHE A 59 11.64 -6.29 1.70
C PHE A 59 11.74 -6.63 0.21
N MET A 60 10.63 -7.01 -0.43
CA MET A 60 10.61 -7.56 -1.79
C MET A 60 11.48 -8.81 -1.90
N THR A 61 11.48 -9.65 -0.85
CA THR A 61 12.09 -10.99 -0.88
C THR A 61 11.04 -12.08 -0.63
N GLU A 62 9.85 -11.67 -0.20
CA GLU A 62 8.75 -12.53 0.16
C GLU A 62 8.06 -13.05 -1.12
N PRO A 63 7.86 -14.36 -1.28
CA PRO A 63 7.19 -14.91 -2.46
C PRO A 63 5.80 -14.32 -2.71
N VAL A 64 5.08 -13.99 -1.64
CA VAL A 64 3.74 -13.36 -1.74
C VAL A 64 3.80 -11.95 -2.31
N ALA A 65 4.86 -11.18 -2.00
CA ALA A 65 5.05 -9.83 -2.52
C ALA A 65 5.41 -9.89 -4.01
N TRP A 66 6.33 -10.78 -4.40
CA TRP A 66 6.68 -11.02 -5.81
C TRP A 66 5.48 -11.46 -6.64
N ALA A 67 4.72 -12.44 -6.17
CA ALA A 67 3.54 -12.92 -6.89
C ALA A 67 2.48 -11.81 -7.06
N ALA A 68 2.35 -10.91 -6.08
CA ALA A 68 1.46 -9.74 -6.20
C ALA A 68 1.96 -8.74 -7.24
N LEU A 69 3.27 -8.45 -7.23
CA LEU A 69 3.90 -7.55 -8.18
C LEU A 69 3.80 -8.06 -9.62
N GLU A 70 4.07 -9.34 -9.85
CA GLU A 70 3.93 -9.98 -11.17
C GLU A 70 2.50 -9.90 -11.70
N ARG A 71 1.51 -10.25 -10.86
CA ARG A 71 0.09 -10.14 -11.22
C ARG A 71 -0.32 -8.71 -11.55
N PHE A 72 0.21 -7.74 -10.79
CA PHE A 72 -0.08 -6.32 -11.01
C PHE A 72 0.53 -5.84 -12.34
N PHE A 73 1.80 -6.16 -12.61
CA PHE A 73 2.44 -5.79 -13.86
C PHE A 73 1.79 -6.43 -15.08
N ALA A 74 1.33 -7.68 -14.99
CA ALA A 74 0.62 -8.35 -16.06
C ALA A 74 -0.73 -7.71 -16.43
N LYS A 75 -1.34 -6.90 -15.54
CA LYS A 75 -2.60 -6.19 -15.81
C LYS A 75 -2.41 -4.83 -16.48
N ILE A 76 -1.25 -4.20 -16.28
CA ILE A 76 -0.95 -2.87 -16.80
C ILE A 76 -0.10 -2.89 -18.08
N GLY A 77 0.46 -4.06 -18.43
CA GLY A 77 1.24 -4.30 -19.64
C GLY A 77 0.39 -4.67 -20.85
#